data_AF-E1R4K5-F1
#
_entry.id   AF-E1R4K5-F1
#
_cell.length_a   1.000
_cell.length_b   1.000
_cell.length_c   1.000
_cell.angle_alpha   90.00
_cell.angle_beta   90.00
_cell.angle_gamma   90.00
#
_symmetry.space_group_name_H-M   'P 1'
#
loop_
_entity.id
_entity.type
_entity.pdbx_description
1 polymer ?
#
loop_
_entity_poly.entity_id
_entity_poly.type
_entity_poly.pdbx_seq_one_letter_code
_entity_poly.pdbx_strand_id
1 'polypeptide(L)' 'MIDSNTQVEEIMKIPGVVSYFIENRVSPITCSGPFPQPLGKLLELKKVADPDAFIAGLNDFLTERGIELKEDNE' A
#
# COMPACT_ATOMS: atom_id res chain seq x y z
N MET A 1 11.13 -2.51 -1.52
CA MET A 1 10.66 -1.12 -1.59
C MET A 1 9.37 -1.10 -2.41
N ILE A 2 8.31 -0.46 -1.91
CA ILE A 2 6.98 -0.38 -2.54
C ILE A 2 6.95 0.76 -3.55
N ASP A 3 6.29 0.53 -4.68
CA ASP A 3 6.02 1.52 -5.72
C ASP A 3 4.53 1.52 -6.16
N SER A 4 4.17 2.34 -7.13
CA SER A 4 2.80 2.44 -7.65
C SER A 4 2.29 1.17 -8.34
N ASN A 5 3.18 0.29 -8.79
CA ASN A 5 2.85 -0.94 -9.51
C ASN A 5 2.68 -2.14 -8.57
N THR A 6 3.19 -2.01 -7.34
CA THR A 6 3.05 -3.01 -6.29
C THR A 6 1.58 -3.29 -6.03
N GLN A 7 1.20 -4.57 -6.00
CA GLN A 7 -0.19 -4.97 -5.76
C GLN A 7 -0.58 -4.64 -4.32
N VAL A 8 -1.75 -4.03 -4.13
CA VAL A 8 -2.28 -3.67 -2.80
C VAL A 8 -2.39 -4.90 -1.91
N GLU A 9 -2.72 -6.05 -2.50
CA GLU A 9 -2.90 -7.32 -1.82
C GLU A 9 -1.60 -7.84 -1.20
N GLU A 10 -0.47 -7.70 -1.90
CA GLU A 10 0.85 -8.04 -1.39
C GLU A 10 1.27 -7.11 -0.25
N ILE A 11 0.94 -5.82 -0.38
CA ILE A 11 1.15 -4.83 0.69
C ILE A 11 0.33 -5.23 1.91
N MET A 12 -0.94 -5.62 1.74
CA MET A 12 -1.86 -5.99 2.82
C MET A 12 -1.45 -7.24 3.61
N LYS A 13 -0.58 -8.10 3.07
CA LYS A 13 0.03 -9.21 3.81
C LYS A 13 1.02 -8.74 4.88
N ILE A 14 1.51 -7.50 4.78
CA ILE A 14 2.50 -6.95 5.70
C ILE A 14 1.85 -6.65 7.07
N PRO A 15 2.39 -7.18 8.19
CA PRO A 15 1.87 -6.88 9.52
C PRO A 15 1.88 -5.38 9.84
N GLY A 16 0.73 -4.87 10.31
CA GLY A 16 0.59 -3.49 10.77
C GLY A 16 0.43 -2.44 9.64
N VAL A 17 0.52 -2.84 8.38
CA VAL A 17 0.36 -1.91 7.25
C VAL A 17 -1.04 -1.27 7.21
N VAL A 18 -2.06 -2.02 7.61
CA VAL A 18 -3.45 -1.54 7.66
C VAL A 18 -3.56 -0.32 8.58
N SER A 19 -2.79 -0.28 9.67
CA SER A 19 -2.75 0.87 10.57
C SER A 19 -2.24 2.12 9.86
N TYR A 20 -1.17 2.00 9.05
CA TYR A 20 -0.65 3.12 8.25
C TYR A 20 -1.71 3.66 7.28
N PHE A 21 -2.42 2.77 6.58
CA PHE A 21 -3.51 3.15 5.68
C PHE A 21 -4.64 3.90 6.42
N ILE A 22 -5.05 3.40 7.59
CA ILE A 22 -6.09 4.03 8.44
C ILE A 22 -5.63 5.41 8.93
N GLU A 23 -4.40 5.54 9.42
CA GLU A 23 -3.83 6.80 9.92
C GLU A 23 -3.80 7.88 8.82
N ASN A 24 -3.54 7.46 7.58
CA ASN A 24 -3.56 8.33 6.41
C ASN A 24 -4.95 8.49 5.77
N ARG A 25 -6.01 7.94 6.39
CA ARG A 25 -7.41 7.98 5.92
C ARG A 25 -7.60 7.39 4.51
N VAL A 26 -6.76 6.43 4.13
CA VAL A 26 -6.86 5.69 2.88
C VAL A 26 -7.34 4.29 3.20
N SER A 27 -8.50 3.89 2.67
CA SER A 27 -8.94 2.50 2.80
C SER A 27 -8.19 1.63 1.78
N PRO A 28 -7.50 0.55 2.21
CA PRO A 28 -6.82 -0.35 1.28
C PRO A 28 -7.79 -1.31 0.57
N ILE A 29 -9.07 -1.29 0.93
CA ILE A 29 -10.11 -2.16 0.37
C ILE A 29 -10.94 -1.35 -0.63
N THR A 30 -11.20 -1.95 -1.79
CA THR A 30 -12.18 -1.45 -2.74
C THR A 30 -13.11 -2.61 -3.13
N CYS A 31 -14.43 -2.37 -3.07
CA CYS A 31 -15.43 -3.27 -3.65
C CYS A 31 -15.78 -2.87 -5.09
N SER A 32 -14.97 -1.99 -5.68
CA SER A 32 -15.24 -1.33 -6.95
C SER A 32 -13.93 -1.33 -7.74
N GLY A 33 -13.72 -2.36 -8.55
CA GLY A 33 -12.53 -2.51 -9.37
C GLY A 33 -12.07 -3.97 -9.52
N PRO A 34 -11.06 -4.21 -10.37
CA PRO A 34 -10.40 -5.50 -10.46
C PRO A 34 -9.67 -5.83 -9.15
N PHE A 35 -9.61 -7.12 -8.83
CA PHE A 35 -8.81 -7.68 -7.74
C PHE A 35 -7.92 -8.78 -8.34
N PRO A 36 -6.58 -8.74 -8.15
CA PRO A 36 -5.81 -7.73 -7.42
C PRO A 36 -5.68 -6.39 -8.18
N GLN A 37 -5.23 -5.33 -7.50
CA GLN A 37 -4.99 -4.02 -8.14
C GLN A 37 -3.68 -3.34 -7.72
N PRO A 38 -3.03 -2.56 -8.61
CA PRO A 38 -1.86 -1.76 -8.26
C PRO A 38 -2.17 -0.66 -7.24
N LEU A 39 -1.22 -0.38 -6.35
CA LEU A 39 -1.32 0.67 -5.33
C LEU A 39 -1.63 2.04 -5.96
N GLY A 40 -0.96 2.40 -7.05
CA GLY A 40 -1.22 3.67 -7.75
C GLY A 40 -2.68 3.82 -8.16
N LYS A 41 -3.32 2.74 -8.62
CA LYS A 41 -4.73 2.77 -9.02
C LYS A 41 -5.65 2.94 -7.82
N LEU A 42 -5.34 2.30 -6.70
CA LEU A 42 -6.05 2.50 -5.44
C LEU A 42 -5.97 3.96 -5.00
N LEU A 43 -4.78 4.55 -4.98
CA LEU A 43 -4.57 5.94 -4.54
C LEU A 43 -5.33 6.93 -5.42
N GLU A 44 -5.37 6.69 -6.74
CA GLU A 44 -6.18 7.46 -7.69
C GLU A 44 -7.69 7.34 -7.36
N LEU A 45 -8.21 6.13 -7.14
CA LEU A 45 -9.62 5.88 -6.80
C LEU A 45 -10.01 6.54 -5.47
N LYS A 46 -9.11 6.54 -4.50
CA LYS A 46 -9.29 7.21 -3.20
C LYS A 46 -9.02 8.71 -3.26
N LYS A 47 -8.62 9.24 -4.42
CA LYS A 47 -8.31 10.66 -4.64
C LYS A 47 -7.27 11.19 -3.66
N VAL A 48 -6.24 10.39 -3.39
CA VAL A 48 -5.12 10.82 -2.57
C VAL A 48 -4.43 11.98 -3.27
N ALA A 49 -4.28 13.10 -2.56
CA ALA A 49 -3.80 14.36 -3.15
C ALA A 49 -2.34 14.25 -3.65
N ASP A 50 -1.52 13.48 -2.94
CA ASP A 50 -0.12 13.22 -3.29
C ASP A 50 0.18 11.72 -3.14
N PRO A 51 -0.02 10.93 -4.20
CA PRO A 51 0.25 9.50 -4.19
C PRO A 51 1.73 9.17 -3.94
N ASP A 52 2.65 9.99 -4.44
CA ASP A 52 4.09 9.77 -4.29
C ASP A 52 4.53 9.96 -2.84
N ALA A 53 4.03 11.00 -2.17
CA ALA A 53 4.28 11.22 -0.74
C ALA A 53 3.69 10.10 0.14
N PHE A 54 2.52 9.57 -0.22
CA PHE A 54 1.95 8.40 0.47
C PHE A 54 2.85 7.17 0.34
N ILE A 55 3.35 6.89 -0.86
CA ILE A 55 4.24 5.75 -1.12
C ILE A 55 5.58 5.92 -0.38
N ALA A 56 6.14 7.13 -0.36
CA ALA A 56 7.35 7.43 0.39
C ALA A 56 7.15 7.18 1.90
N GLY A 57 6.09 7.74 2.48
CA GLY A 57 5.79 7.54 3.91
C GLY A 57 5.51 6.09 4.28
N LEU A 58 4.92 5.31 3.37
CA LEU A 58 4.71 3.87 3.57
C LEU A 58 6.06 3.13 3.60
N ASN A 59 6.97 3.45 2.69
CA ASN A 59 8.31 2.86 2.70
C ASN A 59 9.10 3.24 3.97
N ASP A 60 8.99 4.48 4.44
CA ASP A 60 9.62 4.94 5.67
C ASP A 60 9.05 4.18 6.88
N PHE A 61 7.72 4.06 6.97
CA PHE A 61 7.03 3.31 8.02
C PHE A 61 7.49 1.85 8.11
N LEU A 62 7.71 1.19 6.96
CA LEU A 62 8.18 -0.18 6.91
C LEU A 62 9.66 -0.29 7.30
N THR A 63 10.48 0.65 6.84
CA THR A 63 11.91 0.72 7.16
C THR A 63 12.15 0.92 8.66
N GLU A 64 11.41 1.84 9.29
CA GLU A 64 11.48 2.07 10.75
C GLU A 64 11.14 0.83 11.58
N ARG A 65 10.31 -0.07 11.02
CA ARG A 65 9.88 -1.30 11.67
C ARG A 65 10.73 -2.52 11.29
N GLY A 66 11.73 -2.35 10.41
CA GLY A 66 12.56 -3.44 9.90
C GLY A 66 11.76 -4.49 9.12
N ILE A 67 10.69 -4.06 8.43
CA ILE A 67 9.79 -4.95 7.68
C ILE A 67 10.09 -4.82 6.19
N GLU A 68 10.30 -5.95 5.54
CA GLU A 68 10.47 -6.03 4.09
C GLU A 68 9.32 -6.83 3.46
N LEU A 69 8.92 -6.45 2.24
CA LEU A 69 8.06 -7.27 1.42
C LEU A 69 8.80 -8.58 1.10
N LYS A 70 8.29 -9.70 1.61
CA LYS A 70 8.79 -11.02 1.24
C LYS A 70 8.16 -11.41 -0.09
N GLU A 71 8.99 -11.68 -1.09
CA GLU A 71 8.52 -12.39 -2.27
C GLU A 71 8.24 -13.84 -1.87
N ASP A 72 6.97 -14.23 -1.86
CA ASP A 72 6.57 -15.62 -1.77
C ASP A 72 7.12 -16.33 -3.02
N ASN A 73 8.28 -17.00 -2.89
CA ASN A 73 8.78 -17.94 -3.88
C ASN A 73 8.01 -19.24 -3.70
N GLU A 74 7.07 -19.51 -4.63
CA GLU A 74 6.41 -20.82 -4.79
C GLU A 74 7.40 -21.85 -5.36
#